data_AF-A0A0Q5JMC5-F1
#
_entry.id   AF-A0A0Q5JMC5-F1
#
_cell.length_a   1.000
_cell.length_b   1.000
_cell.length_c   1.000
_cell.angle_alpha   90.00
_cell.angle_beta   90.00
_cell.angle_gamma   90.00
#
_symmetry.space_group_name_H-M   'P 1'
#
loop_
_entity.id
_entity.type
_entity.pdbx_description
1 polymer ?
#
loop_
_entity_poly.entity_id
_entity_poly.type
_entity_poly.pdbx_seq_one_letter_code
_entity_poly.pdbx_strand_id
1 'polypeptide(L)'
;MPTGRALLRVGAVLGALILTGLLLPVLGFQVTVFVLLVFLLLGLERVRPLTTLIVAVVFSVGLFQILTRYLDVELPLASLSFLKQLGL
;
A
#
# COMPACT_ATOMS: atom_id res chain seq x y z
N MET A 1 22.10 -4.61 -22.09
CA MET A 1 22.41 -3.67 -20.98
C MET A 1 21.09 -3.04 -20.54
N PRO A 2 20.73 -3.07 -19.24
CA PRO A 2 19.47 -2.49 -18.77
C PRO A 2 19.43 -0.98 -19.08
N THR A 3 18.39 -0.54 -19.77
CA THR A 3 18.13 0.87 -20.09
C THR A 3 17.99 1.66 -18.79
N GLY A 4 18.51 2.89 -18.68
CA GLY A 4 18.48 3.67 -17.43
C GLY A 4 17.09 3.84 -16.79
N ARG A 5 16.01 3.76 -17.58
CA ARG A 5 14.63 3.74 -17.09
C ARG A 5 14.27 2.48 -16.29
N ALA A 6 14.86 1.34 -16.59
CA ALA A 6 14.66 0.10 -15.86
C ALA A 6 15.29 0.16 -14.46
N LEU A 7 16.49 0.74 -14.35
CA LEU A 7 17.17 0.99 -13.07
C LEU A 7 16.34 1.90 -12.16
N LEU A 8 15.77 2.98 -12.71
CA LEU A 8 14.88 3.88 -11.95
C LEU A 8 13.63 3.16 -11.44
N ARG A 9 13.02 2.29 -12.25
CA ARG A 9 11.85 1.49 -11.81
C ARG A 9 12.19 0.55 -10.68
N VAL A 10 13.33 -0.16 -10.79
CA VAL A 10 13.80 -1.06 -9.73
C VAL A 10 14.06 -0.28 -8.45
N GLY A 11 14.76 0.85 -8.54
CA GLY A 11 15.00 1.73 -7.39
C GLY A 11 13.71 2.25 -6.75
N ALA A 12 12.72 2.64 -7.55
CA ALA A 12 11.42 3.09 -7.05
C ALA A 12 10.65 1.97 -6.32
N VAL A 13 10.69 0.74 -6.85
CA VAL A 13 10.05 -0.42 -6.20
C VAL A 13 10.75 -0.77 -4.89
N LEU A 14 12.09 -0.77 -4.87
CA LEU A 14 12.86 -0.99 -3.65
C LEU A 14 12.58 0.09 -2.59
N GLY A 15 12.54 1.36 -3.00
CA GLY A 15 12.17 2.47 -2.12
C GLY A 15 10.75 2.32 -1.57
N ALA A 16 9.80 1.92 -2.39
CA ALA A 16 8.43 1.67 -1.97
C ALA A 16 8.32 0.51 -0.97
N LEU A 17 9.09 -0.57 -1.16
CA LEU A 17 9.18 -1.69 -0.21
C LEU A 17 9.72 -1.25 1.14
N ILE A 18 10.81 -0.48 1.17
CA ILE A 18 11.40 0.04 2.40
C ILE A 18 10.41 0.95 3.12
N LEU A 19 9.80 1.90 2.40
CA LEU A 19 8.77 2.79 2.96
C LEU A 19 7.58 2.02 3.51
N THR A 20 7.13 0.98 2.80
CA THR A 20 6.02 0.11 3.24
C THR A 20 6.37 -0.52 4.59
N GLY A 21 7.55 -1.11 4.72
CA GLY A 21 7.98 -1.73 5.98
C GLY A 21 8.07 -0.75 7.15
N LEU A 22 8.49 0.49 6.89
CA LEU A 22 8.59 1.54 7.90
C LEU A 22 7.21 2.10 8.30
N LEU A 23 6.27 2.20 7.35
CA LEU A 23 4.95 2.75 7.58
C LEU A 23 3.97 1.73 8.18
N LEU A 24 4.15 0.44 7.91
CA LEU A 24 3.27 -0.64 8.38
C LEU A 24 2.98 -0.58 9.89
N PRO A 25 3.97 -0.47 10.80
CA PRO A 25 3.69 -0.40 12.24
C PRO A 25 3.06 0.93 12.67
N VAL A 26 3.18 1.98 11.87
CA VAL A 26 2.71 3.34 12.21
C VAL A 26 1.28 3.56 11.71
N LEU A 27 1.06 3.30 10.42
CA LEU A 27 -0.19 3.57 9.72
C LEU A 27 -1.15 2.38 9.70
N GLY A 28 -0.68 1.18 10.05
CA GLY A 28 -1.45 -0.05 9.92
C GLY A 28 -1.49 -0.58 8.48
N PHE A 29 -2.00 -1.80 8.32
CA PHE A 29 -1.99 -2.50 7.03
C PHE A 29 -2.77 -1.76 5.94
N GLN A 30 -4.03 -1.38 6.20
CA GLN A 30 -4.93 -0.84 5.17
C GLN A 30 -4.40 0.46 4.55
N VAL A 31 -3.98 1.41 5.39
CA VAL A 31 -3.46 2.70 4.93
C VAL A 31 -2.14 2.53 4.21
N THR A 32 -1.25 1.66 4.71
CA THR A 32 0.04 1.41 4.07
C THR A 32 -0.14 0.81 2.67
N VAL A 33 -1.00 -0.20 2.53
CA VAL A 33 -1.32 -0.82 1.23
C VAL A 33 -1.98 0.19 0.28
N PHE A 34 -2.88 1.02 0.79
CA PHE A 34 -3.50 2.08 -0.02
C PHE A 34 -2.45 3.04 -0.59
N VAL A 35 -1.56 3.59 0.26
CA VAL A 35 -0.50 4.52 -0.17
C VAL A 35 0.44 3.85 -1.17
N LEU A 36 0.82 2.58 -0.93
CA LEU A 36 1.65 1.80 -1.83
C LEU A 36 0.99 1.66 -3.22
N LEU A 37 -0.28 1.28 -3.27
CA LEU A 37 -1.01 1.11 -4.53
C LEU A 37 -1.18 2.44 -5.27
N VAL A 38 -1.47 3.52 -4.57
CA VAL A 38 -1.53 4.86 -5.18
C VAL A 38 -0.17 5.22 -5.76
N PHE A 39 0.92 5.00 -5.02
CA PHE A 39 2.28 5.28 -5.49
C PHE A 39 2.65 4.47 -6.74
N LEU A 40 2.37 3.16 -6.76
CA LEU A 40 2.68 2.30 -7.90
C LEU A 40 1.83 2.65 -9.12
N LEU A 41 0.50 2.74 -8.95
CA LEU A 41 -0.41 2.95 -10.07
C LEU A 41 -0.32 4.37 -10.63
N LEU A 42 -0.26 5.39 -9.77
CA LEU A 42 -0.20 6.78 -10.22
C LEU A 42 1.22 7.25 -10.51
N GLY A 43 2.19 6.89 -9.67
CA GLY A 43 3.58 7.34 -9.79
C GLY A 43 4.36 6.56 -10.86
N LEU A 44 4.28 5.23 -10.83
CA LEU A 44 5.08 4.38 -11.71
C LEU A 44 4.40 4.10 -13.05
N GLU A 45 3.13 3.71 -13.00
CA GLU A 45 2.35 3.33 -14.19
C GLU A 45 1.57 4.48 -14.83
N ARG A 46 1.39 5.60 -14.11
CA ARG A 46 0.61 6.78 -14.54
C ARG A 46 -0.81 6.44 -14.99
N VAL A 47 -1.43 5.49 -14.30
CA VAL A 47 -2.83 5.13 -14.47
C VAL A 47 -3.73 6.34 -14.13
N ARG A 48 -4.92 6.40 -14.72
CA ARG A 48 -5.88 7.48 -14.45
C ARG A 48 -6.17 7.56 -12.94
N PRO A 49 -6.16 8.76 -12.34
CA PRO A 49 -6.24 8.93 -10.89
C PRO A 49 -7.53 8.37 -10.29
N LEU A 50 -8.65 8.47 -11.02
CA LEU A 50 -9.92 7.88 -10.58
C LEU A 50 -9.86 6.36 -10.52
N THR A 51 -9.29 5.72 -11.54
CA THR A 51 -9.09 4.26 -11.57
C THR A 51 -8.14 3.83 -10.46
N THR A 52 -7.04 4.56 -10.27
CA THR A 52 -6.09 4.31 -9.17
C THR A 52 -6.78 4.38 -7.81
N LEU A 53 -7.59 5.41 -7.57
CA LEU A 53 -8.28 5.58 -6.29
C LEU A 53 -9.25 4.43 -6.02
N ILE A 54 -10.07 4.06 -7.01
CA ILE A 54 -11.02 2.95 -6.89
C ILE A 54 -10.27 1.65 -6.60
N VAL A 55 -9.23 1.33 -7.40
CA VAL A 55 -8.45 0.11 -7.23
C VAL A 55 -7.75 0.10 -5.87
N ALA A 56 -7.13 1.19 -5.45
CA ALA A 56 -6.41 1.27 -4.18
C ALA A 56 -7.35 1.09 -2.97
N VAL A 57 -8.54 1.70 -2.99
CA VAL A 57 -9.55 1.50 -1.93
C VAL A 57 -10.04 0.06 -1.91
N VAL A 58 -10.47 -0.47 -3.07
CA VAL A 58 -11.02 -1.82 -3.16
C VAL A 58 -9.99 -2.87 -2.73
N PHE A 59 -8.74 -2.75 -3.19
CA PHE A 59 -7.70 -3.71 -2.82
C PHE A 59 -7.27 -3.58 -1.36
N SER A 60 -7.06 -2.37 -0.83
CA SER A 60 -6.63 -2.21 0.57
C SER A 60 -7.66 -2.75 1.56
N VAL A 61 -8.94 -2.42 1.36
CA VAL A 61 -10.03 -2.93 2.20
C VAL A 61 -10.30 -4.40 1.94
N GLY A 62 -10.35 -4.80 0.66
CA GLY A 62 -10.60 -6.18 0.25
C GLY A 62 -9.54 -7.15 0.76
N LEU A 63 -8.26 -6.83 0.60
CA LEU A 63 -7.16 -7.63 1.15
C LEU A 63 -7.25 -7.75 2.66
N PHE A 64 -7.51 -6.64 3.37
CA PHE A 64 -7.66 -6.69 4.81
C PHE A 64 -8.76 -7.66 5.23
N GLN A 65 -9.97 -7.53 4.66
CA GLN A 65 -11.09 -8.43 4.98
C GLN A 65 -10.80 -9.89 4.61
N ILE A 66 -10.16 -10.13 3.46
CA ILE A 66 -9.79 -11.49 3.03
C ILE A 66 -8.80 -12.09 4.03
N LEU A 67 -7.73 -11.38 4.35
CA LEU A 67 -6.67 -11.86 5.23
C LEU A 67 -7.17 -12.06 6.67
N THR A 68 -8.00 -11.16 7.19
CA THR A 68 -8.51 -11.27 8.56
C THR A 68 -9.64 -12.28 8.70
N ARG A 69 -10.53 -12.42 7.70
CA ARG A 69 -11.72 -13.29 7.83
C ARG A 69 -11.56 -14.68 7.26
N TYR A 70 -10.75 -14.83 6.21
CA TYR A 70 -10.61 -16.11 5.52
C TYR A 70 -9.28 -16.80 5.83
N LEU A 71 -8.25 -16.03 6.21
CA LEU A 71 -6.93 -16.57 6.51
C LEU A 71 -6.54 -16.44 8.00
N ASP A 72 -7.38 -15.80 8.83
CA ASP A 72 -7.12 -15.54 10.27
C ASP A 72 -5.73 -14.94 10.54
N VAL A 73 -5.22 -14.12 9.62
CA VAL A 73 -3.92 -13.45 9.77
C VAL A 73 -4.09 -12.20 10.61
N GLU A 74 -3.39 -12.14 11.75
CA GLU A 74 -3.28 -10.92 12.54
C GLU A 74 -2.47 -9.87 11.77
N LEU A 75 -3.17 -8.84 11.30
CA LEU A 75 -2.54 -7.72 10.61
C LEU A 75 -2.22 -6.58 11.60
N PRO A 76 -1.11 -5.86 11.39
CA PRO A 76 -0.74 -4.75 12.25
C PRO A 76 -1.77 -3.63 12.14
N LEU A 77 -2.34 -3.30 13.29
CA LEU A 77 -3.22 -2.15 13.49
C LEU A 77 -2.39 -0.88 13.59
N ALA A 78 -2.99 0.25 13.19
CA ALA A 78 -2.31 1.53 13.26
C ALA A 78 -1.95 1.90 14.71
N SER A 79 -0.71 2.36 14.91
CA SER A 79 -0.30 2.91 16.21
C SER A 79 -0.80 4.34 16.40
N LEU A 80 -1.13 5.05 15.32
CA LEU A 80 -1.69 6.40 15.37
C LEU A 80 -3.11 6.37 15.96
N SER A 81 -3.31 7.15 17.03
CA SER A 81 -4.57 7.18 17.79
C SER A 81 -5.79 7.53 16.94
N PHE A 82 -5.65 8.44 15.97
CA PHE A 82 -6.73 8.81 15.05
C PHE A 82 -7.14 7.66 14.11
N LEU A 83 -6.17 6.90 13.59
CA LEU A 83 -6.44 5.76 12.72
C LEU A 83 -7.03 4.60 13.51
N LYS A 84 -6.51 4.38 14.73
CA LYS A 84 -7.02 3.39 15.66
C LYS A 84 -8.48 3.65 16.06
N GLN A 85 -8.89 4.92 16.19
CA GLN A 85 -10.29 5.29 16.44
C GLN A 85 -11.23 4.97 15.26
N LEU A 86 -10.70 4.87 14.04
CA LEU A 86 -11.43 4.45 12.85
C LEU A 86 -11.46 2.93 12.66
N GLY A 87 -10.84 2.16 13.57
CA GLY A 87 -10.74 0.70 13.48
C GLY A 87 -9.69 0.20 12.49
N LEU A 88 -8.69 1.05 12.16
CA LEU A 88 -7.56 0.76 11.28
C LEU A 88 -6.27 0.47 12.08
#